data_AF-A0A1I1MK19-F1
#
_entry.id   AF-A0A1I1MK19-F1
#
_cell.length_a   1.000
_cell.length_b   1.000
_cell.length_c   1.000
_cell.angle_alpha   90.00
_cell.angle_beta   90.00
_cell.angle_gamma   90.00
#
_symmetry.space_group_name_H-M   'P 1'
#
loop_
_entity.id
_entity.type
_entity.pdbx_description
1 polymer ?
#
loop_
_entity_poly.entity_id
_entity_poly.type
_entity_poly.pdbx_seq_one_letter_code
_entity_poly.pdbx_strand_id
1 'polypeptide(L)'
;MPTTDALPARELDVRPMLRAGEEPFQAIMDAVSALAPGQCLRLIAPFRPVPLFSVMANRGFAANDRDLGGGDWEVIFSPLATDAESEEVAIGSSSSAVFWGAPIQELDLCDLEPPEPMVRILETLEELQQGDVLFALLAREPVFLFPELAKRQHEWAGNFDASGTTYRLLIRHGGSEGH
;
A
#
# COMPACT_ATOMS: atom_id res chain seq x y z
N MET A 1 25.36 1.07 -3.36
CA MET A 1 24.26 2.05 -3.50
C MET A 1 23.39 1.58 -4.67
N PRO A 2 22.32 0.79 -4.47
CA PRO A 2 21.43 0.47 -5.59
C PRO A 2 20.51 1.66 -5.82
N THR A 3 20.72 2.37 -6.92
CA THR A 3 19.76 3.32 -7.48
C THR A 3 18.60 2.49 -8.00
N THR A 4 17.44 2.62 -7.36
CA THR A 4 16.16 2.08 -7.85
C THR A 4 15.95 2.56 -9.28
N ASP A 5 16.05 1.63 -10.23
CA ASP A 5 15.57 1.79 -11.60
C ASP A 5 14.04 1.88 -11.53
N ALA A 6 13.55 3.09 -11.29
CA ALA A 6 12.14 3.40 -11.33
C ALA A 6 11.74 3.48 -12.81
N LEU A 7 10.74 2.68 -13.20
CA LEU A 7 10.09 2.76 -14.50
C LEU A 7 9.85 4.24 -14.87
N PRO A 8 10.21 4.68 -16.09
CA PRO A 8 10.08 6.08 -16.46
C PRO A 8 8.60 6.50 -16.39
N ALA A 9 8.33 7.52 -15.57
CA ALA A 9 7.00 8.11 -15.48
C ALA A 9 6.61 8.67 -16.85
N ARG A 10 5.39 8.35 -17.31
CA ARG A 10 4.89 8.82 -18.58
C ARG A 10 4.56 10.30 -18.48
N GLU A 11 5.25 11.11 -19.27
CA GLU A 11 5.09 12.56 -19.25
C GLU A 11 4.00 13.01 -20.22
N LEU A 12 3.14 13.91 -19.75
CA LEU A 12 2.08 14.52 -20.53
C LEU A 12 2.06 16.03 -20.25
N ASP A 13 2.46 16.83 -21.23
CA ASP A 13 2.44 18.29 -21.14
C ASP A 13 1.19 18.81 -21.86
N VAL A 14 0.28 19.42 -21.11
CA VAL A 14 -0.99 19.90 -21.66
C VAL A 14 -0.96 21.40 -21.98
N ARG A 15 0.10 22.13 -21.65
CA ARG A 15 0.25 23.56 -21.95
C ARG A 15 0.06 23.90 -23.44
N PRO A 16 0.63 23.15 -24.41
CA PRO A 16 0.37 23.42 -25.82
C PRO A 16 -1.07 23.10 -26.22
N MET A 17 -1.68 22.06 -25.64
CA MET A 17 -3.08 21.66 -25.92
C MET A 17 -4.06 22.75 -25.49
N LEU A 18 -3.89 23.31 -24.29
CA LEU A 18 -4.72 24.42 -23.82
C LEU A 18 -4.51 25.69 -24.66
N ARG A 19 -3.29 25.95 -25.14
CA ARG A 19 -3.04 27.07 -26.07
C ARG A 19 -3.73 26.87 -27.41
N ALA A 20 -3.90 25.63 -27.85
CA ALA A 20 -4.62 25.26 -29.07
C ALA A 20 -6.15 25.23 -28.88
N GLY A 21 -6.65 25.34 -27.65
CA GLY A 21 -8.08 25.21 -27.32
C GLY A 21 -8.55 23.75 -27.24
N GLU A 22 -7.62 22.80 -27.17
CA GLU A 22 -7.92 21.37 -27.03
C GLU A 22 -8.16 20.99 -25.56
N GLU A 23 -9.02 19.99 -25.35
CA GLU A 23 -9.39 19.50 -24.03
C GLU A 23 -8.32 18.54 -23.49
N PRO A 24 -7.54 18.94 -22.47
CA PRO A 24 -6.44 18.12 -21.94
C PRO A 24 -6.92 16.87 -21.21
N PHE A 25 -8.16 16.91 -20.70
CA PHE A 25 -8.72 15.85 -19.87
C PHE A 25 -8.80 14.51 -20.61
N GLN A 26 -9.23 14.52 -21.88
CA GLN A 26 -9.31 13.30 -22.68
C GLN A 26 -7.92 12.71 -22.94
N ALA A 27 -6.93 13.54 -23.27
CA ALA A 27 -5.55 13.07 -23.47
C ALA A 27 -4.96 12.47 -22.20
N ILE A 28 -5.27 13.04 -21.02
CA ILE A 28 -4.87 12.49 -19.73
C ILE A 28 -5.52 11.13 -19.49
N MET A 29 -6.82 10.99 -19.79
CA MET A 29 -7.55 9.73 -19.60
C MET A 29 -7.06 8.62 -20.54
N ASP A 30 -6.73 8.97 -21.80
CA ASP A 30 -6.12 8.05 -22.75
C ASP A 30 -4.73 7.62 -22.28
N ALA A 31 -3.90 8.58 -21.86
CA ALA A 31 -2.57 8.32 -21.32
C ALA A 31 -2.64 7.41 -20.10
N VAL A 32 -3.55 7.66 -19.15
CA VAL A 32 -3.74 6.83 -17.95
C VAL A 32 -4.27 5.45 -18.29
N SER A 33 -5.19 5.33 -19.25
CA SER A 33 -5.67 4.03 -19.71
C SER A 33 -4.57 3.22 -20.41
N ALA A 34 -3.57 3.88 -20.98
CA ALA A 34 -2.42 3.25 -21.63
C ALA A 34 -1.22 3.02 -20.70
N LEU A 35 -1.29 3.43 -19.42
CA LEU A 35 -0.24 3.15 -18.44
C LEU A 35 -0.20 1.66 -18.09
N ALA A 36 1.00 1.12 -17.93
CA ALA A 36 1.19 -0.20 -17.35
C ALA A 36 0.83 -0.18 -15.85
N PRO A 37 0.40 -1.32 -15.26
CA PRO A 37 0.23 -1.44 -13.82
C PRO A 37 1.56 -1.10 -13.11
N GLY A 38 1.50 -0.17 -12.14
CA GLY A 38 2.68 0.35 -11.44
C GLY A 38 3.41 1.50 -12.13
N GLN A 39 2.95 1.97 -13.29
CA GLN A 39 3.56 3.11 -14.00
C GLN A 39 2.96 4.46 -13.57
N CYS A 40 3.82 5.43 -13.26
CA CYS A 40 3.40 6.79 -12.87
C CYS A 40 3.14 7.69 -14.10
N LEU A 41 2.22 8.65 -13.98
CA LEU A 41 2.01 9.73 -14.94
C LEU A 41 2.52 11.05 -14.37
N ARG A 42 3.29 11.80 -15.17
CA ARG A 42 3.69 13.17 -14.86
C ARG A 42 2.94 14.14 -15.77
N LEU A 43 2.01 14.90 -15.20
CA LEU A 43 1.20 15.90 -15.89
C LEU A 43 1.75 17.30 -15.64
N ILE A 44 2.00 18.07 -16.70
CA ILE A 44 2.37 19.49 -16.60
C ILE A 44 1.22 20.34 -17.14
N ALA A 45 0.62 21.16 -16.29
CA ALA A 45 -0.52 22.01 -16.61
C ALA A 45 -0.28 23.45 -16.16
N PRO A 46 -0.82 24.46 -16.88
CA PRO A 46 -0.71 25.87 -16.49
C PRO A 46 -1.67 26.28 -15.35
N PHE A 47 -2.30 25.30 -14.70
CA PHE A 47 -3.15 25.47 -13.51
C PHE A 47 -3.32 24.14 -12.79
N ARG A 48 -3.70 24.20 -11.50
CA ARG A 48 -3.99 23.03 -10.66
C ARG A 48 -5.31 22.37 -11.08
N PRO A 49 -5.31 21.14 -11.64
CA PRO A 49 -6.51 20.51 -12.16
C PRO A 49 -7.26 19.77 -11.02
N VAL A 50 -7.81 20.54 -10.08
CA VAL A 50 -8.56 20.04 -8.92
C VAL A 50 -9.59 18.94 -9.24
N PRO A 51 -10.45 19.06 -10.28
CA PRO A 51 -11.42 17.99 -10.59
C PRO A 51 -10.76 16.67 -11.01
N LEU A 52 -9.54 16.72 -11.56
CA LEU A 52 -8.80 15.56 -12.02
C LEU A 52 -8.25 14.73 -10.85
N PHE A 53 -7.94 15.38 -9.73
CA PHE A 53 -7.49 14.69 -8.52
C PHE A 53 -8.58 13.76 -7.98
N SER A 54 -9.84 14.21 -7.96
CA SER A 54 -10.96 13.37 -7.53
C SER A 54 -11.18 12.17 -8.44
N VAL A 55 -11.01 12.34 -9.76
CA VAL A 55 -11.16 11.24 -10.74
C VAL A 55 -10.04 10.22 -10.58
N MET A 56 -8.81 10.68 -10.40
CA MET A 56 -7.63 9.82 -10.21
C MET A 56 -7.66 9.10 -8.87
N ALA A 57 -8.08 9.77 -7.80
CA ALA A 57 -8.30 9.18 -6.48
C ALA A 57 -9.36 8.08 -6.52
N ASN A 58 -10.49 8.29 -7.22
CA ASN A 58 -11.51 7.24 -7.42
C ASN A 58 -11.00 6.04 -8.23
N ARG A 59 -9.94 6.23 -9.04
CA ARG A 59 -9.30 5.18 -9.83
C ARG A 59 -8.17 4.46 -9.09
N GLY A 60 -7.86 4.83 -7.84
CA GLY A 60 -6.76 4.25 -7.07
C GLY A 60 -5.39 4.86 -7.39
N PHE A 61 -5.33 6.10 -7.87
CA PHE A 61 -4.07 6.83 -8.09
C PHE A 61 -3.89 7.92 -7.04
N ALA A 62 -2.70 8.01 -6.47
CA ALA A 62 -2.27 9.12 -5.64
C ALA A 62 -1.83 10.29 -6.53
N ALA A 63 -2.42 11.46 -6.34
CA ALA A 63 -2.00 12.69 -7.00
C ALA A 63 -1.09 13.49 -6.06
N ASN A 64 0.12 13.80 -6.51
CA ASN A 64 1.04 14.68 -5.82
C ASN A 64 1.31 15.91 -6.69
N ASP A 65 0.73 17.06 -6.32
CA ASP A 65 0.94 18.32 -7.02
C ASP A 65 2.11 19.12 -6.45
N ARG A 66 2.86 19.77 -7.35
CA ARG A 66 4.00 20.63 -7.06
C ARG A 66 3.91 21.89 -7.93
N ASP A 67 3.93 23.05 -7.28
CA ASP A 67 4.10 24.32 -7.96
C ASP A 67 5.52 24.43 -8.53
N LEU A 68 5.62 24.67 -9.84
CA LEU A 68 6.91 24.88 -10.52
C LEU A 68 7.28 26.37 -10.60
N GLY A 69 6.41 27.27 -10.15
CA GLY A 69 6.55 28.71 -10.30
C GLY A 69 6.18 29.21 -11.70
N GLY A 70 5.75 30.47 -11.80
CA GLY A 70 5.37 31.08 -13.08
C GLY A 70 3.95 30.74 -13.57
N GLY A 71 3.15 30.06 -12.76
CA GLY A 71 1.80 29.58 -13.11
C GLY A 71 1.79 28.15 -13.65
N ASP A 72 2.94 27.50 -13.78
CA ASP A 72 3.06 26.09 -14.15
C ASP A 72 2.95 25.18 -12.93
N TRP A 73 2.15 24.13 -13.06
CA TRP A 73 1.92 23.11 -12.06
C TRP A 73 2.35 21.76 -12.60
N GLU A 74 3.13 21.03 -11.81
CA GLU A 74 3.45 19.63 -12.05
C GLU A 74 2.56 18.77 -11.15
N VAL A 75 1.94 17.74 -11.71
CA VAL A 75 1.17 16.77 -10.95
C VAL A 75 1.70 15.38 -11.29
N ILE A 76 2.15 14.67 -10.28
CA ILE A 76 2.58 13.29 -10.41
C ILE A 76 1.43 12.41 -9.94
N PHE A 77 0.81 11.68 -10.86
CA PHE A 77 -0.10 10.60 -10.53
C PHE A 77 0.70 9.31 -10.40
N SER A 78 0.87 8.85 -9.18
CA SER A 78 1.42 7.54 -8.92
C SER A 78 0.25 6.59 -8.75
N PRO A 79 0.22 5.42 -9.41
CA PRO A 79 -0.69 4.37 -8.96
C PRO A 79 -0.37 4.17 -7.49
N LEU A 80 -1.39 4.28 -6.63
CA LEU A 80 -1.25 3.65 -5.33
C LEU A 80 -0.99 2.20 -5.71
N ALA A 81 0.10 1.61 -5.22
CA ALA A 81 0.23 0.17 -5.26
C ALA A 81 -0.92 -0.38 -4.40
N THR A 82 -2.11 -0.44 -4.98
CA THR A 82 -2.92 -1.62 -4.87
C THR A 82 -2.12 -2.63 -5.67
N ASP A 83 -1.21 -3.32 -4.98
CA ASP A 83 -0.82 -4.66 -5.41
C ASP A 83 -2.09 -5.31 -5.96
N ALA A 84 -2.00 -5.65 -7.24
CA ALA A 84 -3.09 -6.20 -8.00
C ALA A 84 -3.38 -7.58 -7.41
N GLU A 85 -4.18 -7.59 -6.35
CA GLU A 85 -4.90 -8.70 -5.74
C GLU A 85 -5.61 -8.08 -4.51
N SER A 86 -6.76 -7.46 -4.76
CA SER A 86 -7.78 -7.39 -3.72
C SER A 86 -8.26 -8.81 -3.45
N GLU A 87 -7.49 -9.56 -2.67
CA GLU A 87 -8.00 -10.65 -1.86
C GLU A 87 -8.03 -10.13 -0.43
N GLU A 88 -9.22 -9.71 -0.03
CA GLU A 88 -9.75 -9.85 1.33
C GLU A 88 -8.78 -9.53 2.47
N VAL A 89 -8.12 -8.36 2.44
CA VAL A 89 -7.43 -7.84 3.62
C VAL A 89 -8.43 -7.71 4.77
N ALA A 90 -8.19 -8.47 5.84
CA ALA A 90 -9.03 -8.48 7.03
C ALA A 90 -9.23 -7.05 7.57
N ILE A 91 -10.45 -6.72 8.00
CA ILE A 91 -10.83 -5.40 8.52
C ILE A 91 -9.90 -5.02 9.69
N GLY A 92 -9.05 -4.01 9.48
CA GLY A 92 -8.02 -3.58 10.44
C GLY A 92 -6.57 -3.86 10.00
N SER A 93 -6.36 -4.49 8.84
CA SER A 93 -5.01 -4.70 8.28
C SER A 93 -4.35 -3.37 7.93
N SER A 94 -3.16 -3.15 8.49
CA SER A 94 -2.37 -1.96 8.22
C SER A 94 -1.72 -2.09 6.84
N SER A 95 -2.14 -1.28 5.86
CA SER A 95 -1.53 -1.23 4.52
C SER A 95 -0.04 -0.86 4.55
N SER A 96 0.46 -0.47 5.73
CA SER A 96 1.86 -0.17 6.00
C SER A 96 2.74 -1.42 6.15
N ALA A 97 2.18 -2.63 6.19
CA ALA A 97 2.95 -3.87 6.38
C ALA A 97 3.98 -4.13 5.28
N VAL A 98 3.73 -3.64 4.06
CA VAL A 98 4.69 -3.67 2.96
C VAL A 98 5.97 -2.86 3.26
N PHE A 99 5.91 -1.90 4.19
CA PHE A 99 7.03 -1.05 4.59
C PHE A 99 7.72 -1.51 5.87
N TRP A 100 7.24 -2.56 6.55
CA TRP A 100 7.79 -2.99 7.84
C TRP A 100 9.14 -3.73 7.74
N GLY A 101 9.61 -4.05 6.54
CA GLY A 101 10.91 -4.70 6.31
C GLY A 101 10.85 -6.22 6.45
N ALA A 102 12.01 -6.88 6.41
CA ALA A 102 12.08 -8.33 6.51
C ALA A 102 11.68 -8.79 7.93
N PRO A 103 10.84 -9.82 8.08
CA PRO A 103 10.49 -10.35 9.38
C PRO A 103 11.75 -10.84 10.08
N ILE A 104 11.91 -10.46 11.34
CA ILE A 104 13.03 -10.94 12.16
C ILE A 104 12.82 -12.40 12.59
N GLN A 105 11.56 -12.83 12.59
CA GLN A 105 11.16 -14.16 13.00
C GLN A 105 9.99 -14.65 12.16
N GLU A 106 10.08 -15.89 11.71
CA GLU A 106 9.07 -16.58 10.91
C GLU A 106 8.63 -17.84 11.66
N LEU A 107 7.31 -18.00 11.84
CA LEU A 107 6.68 -19.13 12.50
C LEU A 107 5.75 -19.84 11.52
N ASP A 108 6.02 -21.11 11.26
CA ASP A 108 5.05 -21.99 10.61
C ASP A 108 4.16 -22.64 11.68
N LEU A 109 2.87 -22.31 11.65
CA LEU A 109 1.85 -22.80 12.56
C LEU A 109 0.68 -23.42 11.79
N CYS A 110 0.94 -23.86 10.55
CA CYS A 110 -0.08 -24.46 9.69
C CYS A 110 -0.55 -25.82 10.23
N ASP A 111 0.31 -26.53 10.96
CA ASP A 111 0.02 -27.85 11.53
C ASP A 111 -0.76 -27.79 12.85
N LEU A 112 -0.86 -26.61 13.48
CA LEU A 112 -1.44 -26.46 14.82
C LEU A 112 -2.93 -26.15 14.80
N GLU A 113 -3.67 -26.77 15.72
CA GLU A 113 -5.10 -26.50 15.91
C GLU A 113 -5.33 -25.27 16.81
N PRO A 114 -6.35 -24.43 16.54
CA PRO A 114 -6.75 -23.36 17.45
C PRO A 114 -7.06 -23.93 18.85
N PRO A 115 -6.55 -23.33 19.94
CA PRO A 115 -5.91 -22.01 20.04
C PRO A 115 -4.37 -22.01 20.08
N GLU A 116 -3.69 -23.14 19.85
CA GLU A 116 -2.22 -23.21 19.94
C GLU A 116 -1.44 -22.20 19.08
N PRO A 117 -1.79 -21.93 17.80
CA PRO A 117 -1.06 -20.95 16.99
C PRO A 117 -1.14 -19.54 17.59
N MET A 118 -2.27 -19.19 18.20
CA MET A 118 -2.47 -17.90 18.86
C MET A 118 -1.52 -17.74 20.05
N VAL A 119 -1.41 -18.78 20.89
CA VAL A 119 -0.51 -18.79 22.05
C VAL A 119 0.94 -18.63 21.59
N ARG A 120 1.36 -19.40 20.58
CA ARG A 120 2.72 -19.32 20.03
C ARG A 120 3.07 -17.94 19.48
N ILE A 121 2.13 -17.30 18.77
CA ILE A 121 2.32 -15.94 18.25
C ILE A 121 2.47 -14.94 19.40
N LEU A 122 1.58 -14.98 20.39
CA LEU A 122 1.62 -14.06 21.53
C LEU A 122 2.89 -14.23 22.37
N GLU A 123 3.28 -15.47 22.70
CA GLU A 123 4.52 -15.77 23.42
C GLU A 123 5.73 -15.21 22.68
N THR A 124 5.78 -15.43 21.36
CA THR A 124 6.88 -14.92 20.54
C THR A 124 6.90 -13.41 20.54
N LEU A 125 5.74 -12.76 20.36
CA LEU A 125 5.63 -11.29 20.40
C LEU A 125 6.08 -10.69 21.74
N GLU A 126 5.86 -11.38 22.87
CA GLU A 126 6.37 -10.95 24.19
C GLU A 126 7.90 -11.02 24.29
N GLU A 127 8.56 -11.87 23.51
CA GLU A 127 10.03 -11.93 23.44
C GLU A 127 10.62 -10.87 22.49
N LEU A 128 9.80 -10.31 21.58
CA LEU A 128 10.24 -9.33 20.59
C LEU A 128 10.29 -7.90 21.16
N GLN A 129 11.12 -7.05 20.57
CA GLN A 129 11.19 -5.64 20.93
C GLN A 129 10.19 -4.81 20.13
N GLN A 130 9.94 -3.60 20.63
CA GLN A 130 9.12 -2.62 19.94
C GLN A 130 9.65 -2.33 18.53
N GLY A 131 8.77 -2.48 17.54
CA GLY A 131 9.08 -2.26 16.13
C GLY A 131 9.51 -3.52 15.38
N ASP A 132 9.76 -4.63 16.07
CA ASP A 132 10.06 -5.91 15.45
C ASP A 132 8.84 -6.49 14.73
N VAL A 133 9.13 -7.26 13.68
CA VAL A 133 8.14 -7.85 12.78
C VAL A 133 8.22 -9.37 12.86
N LEU A 134 7.09 -9.98 13.21
CA LEU A 134 6.85 -11.41 13.23
C LEU A 134 6.03 -11.80 12.01
N PHE A 135 6.46 -12.82 11.29
CA PHE A 135 5.69 -13.46 10.23
C PHE A 135 5.19 -14.82 10.73
N ALA A 136 3.89 -15.08 10.60
CA ALA A 136 3.26 -16.32 11.00
C ALA A 136 2.43 -16.89 9.85
N LEU A 137 2.63 -18.18 9.55
CA LEU A 137 1.85 -18.93 8.58
C LEU A 137 0.82 -19.78 9.31
N LEU A 138 -0.45 -19.68 8.93
CA LEU A 138 -1.56 -20.43 9.52
C LEU A 138 -2.35 -21.16 8.44
N ALA A 139 -2.97 -22.29 8.77
CA ALA A 139 -3.86 -23.01 7.84
C ALA A 139 -5.21 -22.31 7.60
N ARG A 140 -5.58 -21.38 8.49
CA ARG A 140 -6.87 -20.68 8.49
C ARG A 140 -6.76 -19.35 9.21
N GLU A 141 -7.71 -18.46 8.94
CA GLU A 141 -7.74 -17.12 9.51
C GLU A 141 -7.98 -17.14 11.04
N PRO A 142 -7.05 -16.60 11.86
CA PRO A 142 -7.18 -16.60 13.32
C PRO A 142 -8.01 -15.40 13.79
N VAL A 143 -9.33 -15.43 13.58
CA VAL A 143 -10.25 -14.32 13.91
C VAL A 143 -10.19 -13.84 15.36
N PHE A 144 -9.79 -14.71 16.30
CA PHE A 144 -9.65 -14.37 17.72
C PHE A 144 -8.36 -13.61 18.06
N LEU A 145 -7.34 -13.71 17.21
CA LEU A 145 -6.06 -13.04 17.41
C LEU A 145 -6.16 -11.53 17.13
N PHE A 146 -6.91 -11.12 16.12
CA PHE A 146 -7.07 -9.70 15.75
C PHE A 146 -7.52 -8.80 16.92
N PRO A 147 -8.58 -9.12 17.68
CA PRO A 147 -8.96 -8.28 18.83
C PRO A 147 -7.91 -8.28 19.94
N GLU A 148 -7.08 -9.32 20.07
CA GLU A 148 -5.97 -9.34 21.04
C GLU A 148 -4.81 -8.45 20.62
N LEU A 149 -4.45 -8.44 19.33
CA LEU A 149 -3.44 -7.54 18.77
C LEU A 149 -3.89 -6.09 18.87
N ALA A 150 -5.15 -5.82 18.52
CA ALA A 150 -5.77 -4.49 18.65
C ALA A 150 -5.75 -3.97 20.09
N LYS A 151 -6.10 -4.82 21.07
CA LYS A 151 -6.07 -4.47 22.50
C LYS A 151 -4.67 -4.09 22.97
N ARG A 152 -3.65 -4.76 22.45
CA ARG A 152 -2.24 -4.51 22.78
C ARG A 152 -1.61 -3.43 21.90
N GLN A 153 -2.40 -2.77 21.04
CA GLN A 153 -1.95 -1.76 20.07
C GLN A 153 -0.85 -2.25 19.12
N HIS A 154 -0.80 -3.56 18.85
CA HIS A 154 0.07 -4.10 17.83
C HIS A 154 -0.52 -3.84 16.45
N GLU A 155 0.32 -3.59 15.46
CA GLU A 155 -0.12 -3.49 14.07
C GLU A 155 -0.02 -4.89 13.45
N TRP A 156 -0.99 -5.26 12.61
CA TRP A 156 -0.92 -6.52 11.87
C TRP A 156 -1.42 -6.36 10.44
N ALA A 157 -1.02 -7.27 9.57
CA ALA A 157 -1.55 -7.43 8.23
C ALA A 157 -1.63 -8.92 7.90
N GLY A 158 -2.83 -9.37 7.54
CA GLY A 158 -3.07 -10.75 7.15
C GLY A 158 -3.55 -10.83 5.71
N ASN A 159 -3.02 -11.77 4.93
CA ASN A 159 -3.55 -12.13 3.62
C ASN A 159 -3.41 -13.62 3.37
N PHE A 160 -4.27 -14.20 2.55
CA PHE A 160 -4.04 -15.53 2.02
C PHE A 160 -2.87 -15.51 1.03
N ASP A 161 -2.13 -16.62 1.00
CA ASP A 161 -1.20 -16.93 -0.08
C ASP A 161 -1.94 -17.00 -1.42
N ALA A 162 -1.24 -16.81 -2.54
CA ALA A 162 -1.78 -16.94 -3.90
C ALA A 162 -2.50 -18.28 -4.16
N SER A 163 -2.24 -19.30 -3.33
CA SER A 163 -2.89 -20.61 -3.37
C SER A 163 -4.19 -20.69 -2.54
N GLY A 164 -4.54 -19.66 -1.78
CA GLY A 164 -5.69 -19.63 -0.87
C GLY A 164 -5.65 -20.65 0.29
N THR A 165 -4.54 -21.37 0.44
CA THR A 165 -4.43 -22.53 1.35
C THR A 165 -3.71 -22.17 2.65
N THR A 166 -2.91 -21.11 2.63
CA THR A 166 -2.11 -20.67 3.77
C THR A 166 -2.40 -19.21 4.04
N TYR A 167 -2.74 -18.90 5.28
CA TYR A 167 -2.94 -17.56 5.77
C TYR A 167 -1.62 -16.99 6.28
N ARG A 168 -1.15 -15.91 5.67
CA ARG A 168 0.09 -15.22 6.01
C ARG A 168 -0.25 -14.05 6.89
N LEU A 169 0.24 -14.05 8.12
CA LEU A 169 0.02 -12.99 9.07
C LEU A 169 1.34 -12.32 9.45
N LEU A 170 1.47 -11.03 9.14
CA LEU A 170 2.51 -10.17 9.66
C LEU A 170 1.98 -9.47 10.91
N ILE A 171 2.72 -9.52 12.00
CA ILE A 171 2.47 -8.71 13.19
C ILE A 171 3.71 -7.87 13.43
N ARG A 172 3.52 -6.56 13.55
CA ARG A 172 4.53 -5.66 14.06
C ARG A 172 4.22 -5.36 15.52
N HIS A 173 5.21 -5.52 16.38
CA HIS A 173 5.09 -5.16 17.77
C HIS A 173 4.94 -3.65 17.89
N GLY A 174 3.69 -3.19 17.96
CA GLY A 174 3.33 -1.81 18.20
C GLY A 174 3.82 -1.40 19.59
N GLY A 175 4.58 -0.32 19.64
CA GLY A 175 5.04 0.22 20.88
C GLY A 175 3.90 0.70 21.74
N SER A 176 3.77 0.15 22.93
CA SER A 176 2.98 0.77 23.98
C SER A 176 3.63 2.13 24.29
N GLU A 177 3.17 3.21 23.64
CA GLU A 177 3.27 4.53 24.27
C GLU A 177 2.30 4.48 25.46
N GLY A 178 2.86 4.10 26.61
CA GLY A 178 2.16 4.11 27.88
C GLY A 178 1.61 5.52 28.15
N HIS A 179 0.35 5.58 28.55
CA HIS A 179 -0.22 6.73 29.25
C HIS A 179 -0.17 6.48 30.75
#